data_AF-A0A2A8CZD1-F1
#
_entry.id   AF-A0A2A8CZD1-F1
#
_cell.length_a   1.000
_cell.length_b   1.000
_cell.length_c   1.000
_cell.angle_alpha   90.00
_cell.angle_beta   90.00
_cell.angle_gamma   90.00
#
_symmetry.space_group_name_H-M   'P 1'
#
loop_
_entity.id
_entity.type
_entity.pdbx_description
1 polymer ?
#
loop_
_entity_poly.entity_id
_entity_poly.type
_entity_poly.pdbx_seq_one_letter_code
_entity_poly.pdbx_strand_id
1 'polypeptide(L)'
;MPQSRTRRPTSLVFEKRNYALLAIGVALIAIGFALMRLENEFLGTISLYVAPLMIIAGYAEVIYAILWRSDESKEQIRKAREAQVRAEREAEEKKTKTDAKVSV
;
A
#
# COMPACT_ATOMS: atom_id res chain seq x y z
N MET A 1 25.03 6.12 -28.93
CA MET A 1 25.11 6.42 -27.48
C MET A 1 24.11 5.53 -26.75
N PRO A 2 24.51 4.68 -25.78
CA PRO A 2 23.57 3.87 -25.02
C PRO A 2 22.82 4.75 -24.01
N GLN A 3 21.50 4.82 -24.12
CA GLN A 3 20.67 5.55 -23.15
C GLN A 3 20.61 4.79 -21.83
N SER A 4 21.03 5.44 -20.74
CA SER A 4 20.87 4.95 -19.38
C SER A 4 19.38 4.91 -19.03
N ARG A 5 18.80 3.71 -18.99
CA ARG A 5 17.44 3.50 -18.46
C ARG A 5 17.44 3.91 -16.99
N THR A 6 16.92 5.12 -16.72
CA THR A 6 16.61 5.58 -15.37
C THR A 6 15.57 4.63 -14.78
N ARG A 7 16.01 3.77 -13.87
CA ARG A 7 15.15 2.79 -13.20
C ARG A 7 14.20 3.56 -12.29
N ARG A 8 12.93 3.70 -12.69
CA ARG A 8 11.92 4.34 -11.84
C ARG A 8 11.83 3.52 -10.54
N PRO A 9 12.01 4.14 -9.37
CA PRO A 9 11.79 3.42 -8.11
C PRO A 9 10.32 3.01 -8.08
N THR A 10 10.06 1.70 -8.05
CA THR A 10 8.72 1.17 -7.84
C THR A 10 8.30 1.55 -6.43
N SER A 11 7.46 2.58 -6.31
CA SER A 11 6.82 2.93 -5.04
C SER A 11 5.93 1.77 -4.65
N LEU A 12 6.19 1.17 -3.49
CA LEU A 12 5.29 0.18 -2.91
C LEU A 12 3.94 0.86 -2.64
N VAL A 13 2.84 0.10 -2.83
CA VAL A 13 1.48 0.60 -2.60
C VAL A 13 1.23 0.90 -1.12
N PHE A 14 1.88 0.12 -0.24
CA PHE A 14 1.82 0.29 1.21
C PHE A 14 3.22 0.43 1.81
N GLU A 15 3.27 0.93 3.04
CA GLU A 15 4.49 0.95 3.83
C GLU A 15 4.91 -0.48 4.22
N LYS A 16 6.22 -0.71 4.41
CA LYS A 16 6.75 -2.03 4.80
C LYS A 16 6.11 -2.57 6.07
N ARG A 17 5.77 -1.70 7.03
CA ARG A 17 5.10 -2.07 8.28
C ARG A 17 3.69 -2.59 8.06
N ASN A 18 2.94 -1.98 7.15
CA ASN A 18 1.59 -2.45 6.81
C ASN A 18 1.59 -3.84 6.18
N TYR A 19 2.62 -4.16 5.39
CA TYR A 19 2.76 -5.53 4.86
C TYR A 19 2.97 -6.56 5.97
N ALA A 20 3.65 -6.21 7.06
CA ALA A 20 3.78 -7.10 8.22
C ALA A 20 2.43 -7.28 8.93
N LEU A 21 1.67 -6.20 9.16
CA LEU A 21 0.31 -6.28 9.75
C LEU A 21 -0.65 -7.10 8.86
N LEU A 22 -0.58 -6.91 7.54
CA LEU A 22 -1.34 -7.69 6.58
C LEU A 22 -1.01 -9.19 6.68
N ALA A 23 0.28 -9.54 6.78
CA ALA A 23 0.72 -10.91 6.94
C ALA A 23 0.23 -11.54 8.25
N ILE A 24 0.19 -10.77 9.34
CA ILE A 24 -0.37 -11.21 10.62
C ILE A 24 -1.87 -11.50 10.48
N GLY A 25 -2.64 -10.60 9.85
CA GLY A 25 -4.07 -10.81 9.61
C GLY A 25 -4.36 -12.07 8.78
N VAL A 26 -3.60 -12.29 7.70
CA VAL A 26 -3.71 -13.51 6.89
C VAL A 26 -3.33 -14.75 7.69
N ALA A 27 -2.28 -14.69 8.50
CA ALA A 27 -1.87 -15.80 9.36
C ALA A 27 -2.95 -16.16 10.39
N LEU A 28 -3.61 -15.16 10.99
CA LEU A 28 -4.72 -15.39 11.92
C LEU A 28 -5.89 -16.14 11.25
N ILE A 29 -6.25 -15.75 10.03
CA ILE A 29 -7.29 -16.45 9.26
C ILE A 29 -6.86 -17.90 9.00
N ALA A 30 -5.61 -18.11 8.55
CA ALA A 30 -5.08 -19.45 8.31
C ALA A 30 -5.06 -20.32 9.57
N ILE A 31 -4.70 -19.74 10.73
CA ILE A 31 -4.74 -20.43 12.03
C ILE A 31 -6.18 -20.78 12.42
N GLY A 32 -7.15 -19.88 12.22
CA GLY A 32 -8.56 -20.17 12.47
C GLY A 32 -9.06 -21.39 11.70
N PHE A 33 -8.74 -21.47 10.41
CA PHE A 33 -9.07 -22.66 9.61
C PHE A 33 -8.23 -23.90 9.98
N ALA A 34 -6.97 -23.73 10.36
CA ALA A 34 -6.12 -24.83 10.81
C ALA A 34 -6.63 -25.45 12.12
N LEU A 35 -7.16 -24.64 13.03
CA LEU A 35 -7.78 -25.13 14.28
C LEU A 35 -9.02 -25.99 13.97
N MET A 36 -9.88 -25.58 13.04
CA MET A 36 -11.01 -26.41 12.58
C MET A 36 -10.54 -27.75 12.01
N ARG A 37 -9.41 -27.76 11.27
CA ARG A 37 -8.82 -28.98 10.72
C ARG A 37 -8.30 -29.91 11.81
N LEU A 38 -7.71 -29.36 12.87
CA LEU A 38 -7.09 -30.14 13.94
C LEU A 38 -8.11 -30.78 14.87
N GLU A 39 -9.21 -30.09 15.17
CA GLU A 39 -10.23 -30.60 16.09
C GLU A 39 -10.97 -31.82 15.51
N ASN A 40 -10.97 -32.00 14.17
CA ASN A 40 -11.57 -33.12 13.42
C ASN A 40 -13.06 -33.43 13.73
N GLU A 41 -13.66 -32.67 14.64
CA GLU A 41 -15.07 -32.62 14.99
C GLU A 41 -15.63 -31.26 14.60
N PHE A 42 -16.54 -31.26 13.63
CA PHE A 42 -17.19 -30.03 13.17
C PHE A 42 -18.05 -29.36 14.26
N LEU A 43 -18.58 -30.15 15.20
CA LEU A 43 -19.35 -29.69 16.36
C LEU A 43 -18.49 -29.47 17.61
N GLY A 44 -17.17 -29.56 17.47
CA GLY A 44 -16.23 -29.27 18.53
C GLY A 44 -16.30 -27.81 18.96
N THR A 45 -16.02 -27.56 20.23
CA THR A 45 -16.15 -26.23 20.84
C THR A 45 -15.20 -25.22 20.19
N ILE A 46 -14.03 -25.66 19.72
CA ILE A 46 -13.03 -24.80 19.08
C ILE A 46 -13.52 -24.40 17.68
N SER A 47 -14.04 -25.34 16.90
CA SER A 47 -14.55 -25.14 15.55
C SER A 47 -15.81 -24.26 15.54
N LEU A 48 -16.69 -24.41 16.53
CA LEU A 48 -17.95 -23.66 16.58
C LEU A 48 -17.78 -22.23 17.11
N TYR A 49 -16.86 -21.99 18.04
CA TYR A 49 -16.73 -20.69 18.73
C TYR A 49 -15.38 -20.01 18.51
N VAL A 50 -14.27 -20.74 18.69
CA VAL A 50 -12.93 -20.14 18.66
C VAL A 50 -12.51 -19.81 17.23
N ALA A 51 -12.70 -20.73 16.30
CA ALA A 51 -12.27 -20.55 14.92
C ALA A 51 -13.02 -19.42 14.19
N PRO A 52 -14.36 -19.29 14.28
CA PRO A 52 -15.07 -18.16 13.69
C PRO A 52 -14.62 -16.83 14.27
N LEU A 53 -14.39 -16.76 15.59
CA LEU A 53 -13.91 -15.56 16.26
C LEU A 53 -12.49 -15.18 15.79
N MET A 54 -11.61 -16.17 15.63
CA MET A 54 -10.25 -15.97 15.13
C MET A 54 -10.24 -15.48 13.68
N ILE A 55 -11.11 -16.03 12.83
CA ILE A 55 -11.25 -15.61 11.43
C ILE A 55 -11.75 -14.17 11.34
N ILE A 56 -12.76 -13.80 12.14
CA ILE A 56 -13.27 -12.43 12.22
C ILE A 56 -12.16 -11.47 12.68
N ALA A 57 -11.40 -11.83 13.72
CA ALA A 57 -10.26 -11.04 14.18
C ALA A 57 -9.19 -10.87 13.09
N GLY A 58 -8.90 -11.94 12.33
CA GLY A 58 -7.97 -11.87 11.20
C GLY A 58 -8.45 -10.94 10.09
N TYR A 59 -9.74 -10.96 9.74
CA TYR A 59 -10.31 -10.01 8.77
C TYR A 59 -10.29 -8.56 9.30
N ALA A 60 -10.60 -8.35 10.58
CA ALA A 60 -10.50 -7.04 11.20
C ALA A 60 -9.06 -6.49 11.13
N GLU A 61 -8.06 -7.34 11.40
CA GLU A 61 -6.65 -6.99 11.29
C GLU A 61 -6.25 -6.65 9.84
N VAL A 62 -6.72 -7.41 8.85
CA VAL A 62 -6.48 -7.09 7.42
C VAL A 62 -7.07 -5.73 7.05
N ILE A 63 -8.30 -5.44 7.48
CA ILE A 63 -8.95 -4.15 7.24
C ILE A 63 -8.15 -3.03 7.91
N TYR A 64 -7.73 -3.22 9.15
CA TYR A 64 -6.89 -2.28 9.87
C TYR A 64 -5.56 -2.03 9.17
N ALA A 65 -4.88 -3.09 8.71
CA ALA A 65 -3.61 -3.00 7.99
C ALA A 65 -3.72 -2.25 6.65
N ILE A 66 -4.87 -2.33 5.99
CA ILE A 66 -5.14 -1.59 4.74
C ILE A 66 -5.48 -0.12 5.05
N LEU A 67 -6.28 0.14 6.08
CA LEU A 67 -6.76 1.48 6.40
C LEU A 67 -5.69 2.33 7.09
N TRP A 68 -4.81 1.71 7.88
CA TRP A 68 -3.73 2.40 8.55
C TRP A 68 -2.79 3.03 7.53
N ARG A 69 -2.70 4.36 7.48
CA ARG A 69 -1.77 5.05 6.58
C ARG A 69 -0.93 6.02 7.39
N SER A 70 0.40 5.86 7.32
CA SER A 70 1.34 6.69 8.06
C SER A 70 1.41 8.12 7.53
N ASP A 71 1.81 9.06 8.40
CA ASP A 71 2.01 10.46 8.02
C ASP A 71 3.16 10.65 7.04
N GLU A 72 4.14 9.73 7.01
CA GLU A 72 5.21 9.72 5.98
C GLU A 72 4.64 9.54 4.57
N SER A 73 3.60 8.73 4.40
CA SER A 73 2.92 8.57 3.10
C SER A 73 2.27 9.88 2.65
N LYS A 74 1.67 10.64 3.58
CA LYS A 74 1.06 11.95 3.28
C LYS A 74 2.11 12.98 2.86
N GLU A 75 3.24 13.02 3.56
CA GLU A 75 4.33 13.95 3.25
C GLU A 75 4.99 13.65 1.90
N GLN A 76 5.15 12.37 1.56
CA GLN A 76 5.65 11.97 0.24
C GLN A 76 4.70 12.37 -0.89
N ILE A 77 3.39 12.20 -0.70
CA ILE A 77 2.39 12.64 -1.69
C ILE A 77 2.41 14.17 -1.84
N ARG A 78 2.57 14.92 -0.75
CA ARG A 78 2.68 16.39 -0.80
C ARG A 78 3.93 16.82 -1.58
N LYS A 79 5.10 16.27 -1.25
CA LYS A 79 6.36 16.56 -1.97
C LYS A 79 6.29 16.17 -3.45
N ALA A 80 5.66 15.04 -3.77
CA ALA A 80 5.45 14.62 -5.15
C ALA A 80 4.55 15.59 -5.94
N ARG A 81 3.47 16.08 -5.31
CA ARG A 81 2.58 17.08 -5.91
C ARG A 81 3.29 18.43 -6.08
N GLU A 82 4.05 18.87 -5.08
CA GLU A 82 4.85 20.10 -5.18
C GLU A 82 5.91 20.02 -6.27
N ALA A 83 6.59 18.88 -6.42
CA ALA A 83 7.57 18.66 -7.48
C ALA A 83 6.92 18.65 -8.88
N GLN A 84 5.73 18.05 -9.02
CA GLN A 84 4.97 18.09 -10.27
C GLN A 84 4.57 19.52 -10.65
N VAL A 85 4.01 20.28 -9.71
CA VAL A 85 3.59 21.67 -9.98
C VAL A 85 4.79 22.55 -10.35
N ARG A 86 5.96 22.36 -9.71
CA ARG A 86 7.19 23.08 -10.09
C ARG A 86 7.66 22.71 -11.49
N ALA A 87 7.66 21.42 -11.84
CA ALA A 87 8.06 20.96 -13.16
C ALA A 87 7.12 21.50 -14.27
N GLU A 88 5.82 21.59 -14.00
CA GLU A 88 4.85 22.19 -14.92
C GLU A 88 5.12 23.69 -15.12
N ARG A 89 5.36 24.46 -14.04
CA ARG A 89 5.69 25.89 -14.13
C ARG A 89 6.99 26.15 -14.89
N GLU A 90 8.02 25.33 -14.67
CA GLU A 90 9.28 25.44 -15.41
C GLU A 90 9.11 25.08 -16.90
N ALA A 91 8.21 24.14 -17.23
CA ALA A 91 7.90 23.80 -18.61
C ALA A 91 7.11 24.93 -19.32
N GLU A 92 6.18 25.57 -18.61
CA GLU A 92 5.45 26.76 -19.10
C GLU A 92 6.39 27.95 -19.32
N GLU A 93 7.32 28.21 -18.40
CA GLU A 93 8.31 29.28 -18.54
C GLU A 93 9.22 29.05 -19.75
N LYS A 94 9.65 27.79 -19.96
CA LYS A 94 10.45 27.41 -21.12
C LYS A 94 9.68 27.54 -22.43
N LYS A 95 8.41 27.12 -22.49
CA LYS A 95 7.55 27.32 -23.67
C LYS A 95 7.39 28.80 -24.02
N THR A 96 7.08 29.63 -23.03
CA THR A 96 6.89 31.07 -23.22
C THR A 96 8.14 31.76 -23.76
N LYS A 97 9.33 31.39 -23.25
CA LYS A 97 10.62 31.91 -23.74
C LYS A 97 10.97 31.40 -25.14
N THR A 98 10.56 30.19 -25.50
CA THR A 98 10.74 29.65 -26.85
C THR A 98 9.82 30.34 -27.85
N ASP A 99 8.54 30.53 -27.52
CA ASP A 99 7.56 31.19 -28.41
C ASP A 99 7.93 32.67 -28.65
N ALA A 100 8.38 33.38 -27.61
CA ALA A 100 8.88 34.75 -27.75
C ALA A 100 10.10 34.86 -28.69
N LYS A 101 10.98 33.85 -28.68
CA LYS A 101 12.19 33.82 -29.51
C LYS A 101 11.94 33.39 -30.96
N VAL A 102 10.80 32.75 -31.26
CA VAL A 102 10.40 32.35 -32.61
C VAL A 102 9.60 33.46 -33.32
N SER A 103 9.10 34.46 -32.59
CA SER A 103 8.36 35.61 -33.13
C SER A 103 9.22 36.80 -33.58
N VAL A 104 10.56 36.70 -33.46
CA VAL A 104 11.55 37.69 -33.89
C VAL A 104 12.41 37.08 -34.99
#